data_AF-A0A0S4TQX4-F1
#
_entry.id   AF-A0A0S4TQX4-F1
#
_cell.length_a   1.000
_cell.length_b   1.000
_cell.length_c   1.000
_cell.angle_alpha   90.00
_cell.angle_beta   90.00
_cell.angle_gamma   90.00
#
_symmetry.space_group_name_H-M   'P 1'
#
loop_
_entity.id
_entity.type
_entity.pdbx_description
1 polymer ?
#
loop_
_entity_poly.entity_id
_entity_poly.type
_entity_poly.pdbx_seq_one_letter_code
_entity_poly.pdbx_strand_id
1 'polypeptide(L)'
;MARSSRFLKVPANAPGTQQVGGEAEPRLTAQTTLRYVRSLGKAFIEGTECPLEPRQQAMLLALINDLNHEMGQDVLKAACGSQEQRFSPSKAFGRNPVVYKTFIRYLRDDERYALIIPDADRDWLR
;
A
#
# COMPACT_ATOMS: atom_id res chain seq x y z
N MET A 1 -69.27 8.55 15.31
CA MET A 1 -68.39 7.57 14.62
C MET A 1 -67.09 8.31 14.30
N ALA A 2 -66.03 8.27 15.10
CA ALA A 2 -65.13 7.16 15.48
C ALA A 2 -64.11 6.75 14.39
N ARG A 3 -62.83 6.83 14.79
CA ARG A 3 -61.57 6.21 14.30
C ARG A 3 -60.63 7.13 13.50
N SER A 4 -59.45 7.53 14.00
CA SER A 4 -58.29 6.84 14.63
C SER A 4 -57.16 6.53 13.63
N SER A 5 -56.07 7.29 13.80
CA SER A 5 -54.63 7.01 13.63
C SER A 5 -54.14 5.88 12.69
N ARG A 6 -53.19 6.21 11.80
CA ARG A 6 -51.73 5.90 11.92
C ARG A 6 -50.99 5.97 10.57
N PHE A 7 -49.83 6.61 10.63
CA PHE A 7 -48.55 6.30 9.97
C PHE A 7 -48.55 5.47 8.68
N LEU A 8 -48.07 6.09 7.60
CA LEU A 8 -47.17 5.43 6.67
C LEU A 8 -45.88 6.26 6.52
N LYS A 9 -44.79 5.55 6.78
CA LYS A 9 -43.41 5.96 6.88
C LYS A 9 -42.85 6.19 5.48
N VAL A 10 -42.40 7.41 5.18
CA VAL A 10 -41.66 7.69 3.95
C VAL A 10 -40.24 7.12 4.12
N PRO A 11 -39.76 6.24 3.23
CA PRO A 11 -38.40 5.72 3.35
C PRO A 11 -37.37 6.82 3.01
N ALA A 12 -36.33 6.88 3.84
CA ALA A 12 -35.13 7.66 3.59
C ALA A 12 -34.42 7.08 2.37
N ASN A 13 -34.46 7.79 1.25
CA ASN A 13 -33.62 7.48 0.09
C ASN A 13 -32.30 8.23 0.27
N ALA A 14 -31.28 7.54 0.76
CA ALA A 14 -29.90 7.97 0.61
C ALA A 14 -29.43 7.60 -0.81
N PRO A 15 -28.97 8.54 -1.63
CA PRO A 15 -27.96 8.25 -2.63
C PRO A 15 -26.60 8.41 -1.92
N GLY A 16 -25.86 7.34 -1.64
CA GLY A 16 -25.40 6.42 -2.67
C GLY A 16 -24.13 7.03 -3.25
N THR A 17 -23.00 6.60 -2.69
CA THR A 17 -21.62 6.67 -3.20
C THR A 17 -21.46 7.52 -4.46
N GLN A 18 -20.88 8.72 -4.33
CA GLN A 18 -20.37 9.47 -5.48
C GLN A 18 -19.34 8.58 -6.20
N GLN A 19 -19.77 7.97 -7.30
CA GLN A 19 -18.87 7.59 -8.37
C GLN A 19 -18.38 8.88 -9.01
N VAL A 20 -17.16 9.27 -8.67
CA VAL A 20 -16.41 10.24 -9.46
C VAL A 20 -15.59 9.43 -10.45
N GLY A 21 -16.24 8.96 -11.50
CA GLY A 21 -15.57 8.58 -12.74
C GLY A 21 -15.46 9.84 -13.59
N GLY A 22 -14.24 10.35 -13.78
CA GLY A 22 -13.97 11.54 -14.57
C GLY A 22 -12.66 11.40 -15.33
N GLU A 23 -12.73 10.74 -16.49
CA GLU A 23 -11.93 10.88 -17.73
C GLU A 23 -10.39 11.12 -17.70
N ALA A 24 -9.74 11.08 -16.54
CA ALA A 24 -8.29 10.93 -16.34
C ALA A 24 -7.93 9.52 -15.81
N GLU A 25 -8.95 8.69 -15.61
CA GLU A 25 -8.90 7.47 -14.79
C GLU A 25 -8.09 6.29 -15.36
N PRO A 26 -8.09 5.93 -16.67
CA PRO A 26 -7.46 4.67 -17.09
C PRO A 26 -5.94 4.65 -16.86
N ARG A 27 -5.30 5.82 -16.80
CA ARG A 27 -3.87 5.92 -16.51
C ARG A 27 -3.54 5.82 -15.04
N LEU A 28 -4.42 6.25 -14.12
CA LEU A 28 -4.20 6.14 -12.67
C LEU A 28 -4.63 4.77 -12.15
N THR A 29 -5.72 4.21 -12.72
CA THR A 29 -6.28 2.89 -12.37
C THR A 29 -5.45 1.72 -12.90
N ALA A 30 -4.30 1.95 -13.54
CA ALA A 30 -3.40 0.90 -14.01
C ALA A 30 -1.97 1.08 -13.48
N GLN A 31 -1.73 1.99 -12.54
CA GLN A 31 -0.35 2.25 -12.08
C GLN A 31 0.08 1.26 -11.00
N THR A 32 1.30 0.79 -11.13
CA THR A 32 2.07 0.23 -10.03
C THR A 32 2.81 1.37 -9.35
N THR A 33 2.48 1.68 -8.09
CA THR A 33 3.02 2.85 -7.38
C THR A 33 3.08 2.67 -5.85
N LEU A 34 4.08 3.31 -5.25
CA LEU A 34 4.34 3.41 -3.81
C LEU A 34 3.94 4.77 -3.19
N ARG A 35 3.39 5.71 -3.98
CA ARG A 35 3.03 7.07 -3.51
C ARG A 35 2.15 7.10 -2.27
N TYR A 36 1.31 6.08 -2.10
CA TYR A 36 0.30 5.99 -1.03
C TYR A 36 0.79 5.22 0.20
N VAL A 37 2.03 4.72 0.20
CA VAL A 37 2.57 3.94 1.32
C VAL A 37 2.62 4.80 2.58
N ARG A 38 3.07 6.06 2.48
CA ARG A 38 3.19 6.96 3.65
C ARG A 38 1.84 7.43 4.17
N SER A 39 0.96 7.87 3.26
CA SER A 39 -0.29 8.54 3.62
C SER A 39 -1.43 7.58 3.94
N LEU A 40 -1.52 6.45 3.22
CA LEU A 40 -2.68 5.54 3.31
C LEU A 40 -2.31 4.13 3.79
N GLY A 41 -1.01 3.79 3.90
CA GLY A 41 -0.60 2.42 4.18
C GLY A 41 -0.99 1.44 3.07
N LYS A 42 -1.00 1.91 1.83
CA LYS A 42 -1.36 1.12 0.64
C LYS A 42 -0.27 1.23 -0.42
N ALA A 43 -0.03 0.11 -1.11
CA ALA A 43 0.61 0.12 -2.42
C ALA A 43 -0.44 -0.16 -3.49
N PHE A 44 -0.17 0.25 -4.73
CA PHE A 44 -1.01 -0.09 -5.87
C PHE A 44 -0.19 -0.90 -6.86
N ILE A 45 -0.75 -1.98 -7.39
CA ILE A 45 -0.11 -2.82 -8.41
C ILE A 45 -1.08 -2.94 -9.56
N GLU A 46 -0.73 -2.35 -10.70
CA GLU A 46 -1.62 -2.24 -11.87
C GLU A 46 -2.99 -1.68 -11.47
N GLY A 47 -3.00 -0.68 -10.58
CA GLY A 47 -4.20 -0.07 -10.00
C GLY A 47 -4.97 -0.90 -8.99
N THR A 48 -4.55 -2.14 -8.73
CA THR A 48 -5.12 -2.95 -7.64
C THR A 48 -4.59 -2.48 -6.30
N GLU A 49 -5.48 -2.07 -5.41
CA GLU A 49 -5.14 -1.71 -4.03
C GLU A 49 -4.56 -2.91 -3.27
N CYS A 50 -3.39 -2.72 -2.70
CA CYS A 50 -2.71 -3.67 -1.84
C CYS A 50 -2.55 -3.07 -0.44
N PRO A 51 -3.47 -3.34 0.51
CA PRO A 51 -3.32 -2.92 1.89
C PRO A 51 -2.05 -3.51 2.51
N LEU A 52 -1.32 -2.69 3.26
CA LEU A 52 -0.09 -3.08 3.92
C LEU A 52 -0.34 -3.25 5.42
N GLU A 53 0.15 -4.34 5.99
CA GLU A 53 0.26 -4.42 7.44
C GLU A 53 1.25 -3.36 7.95
N PRO A 54 1.13 -2.87 9.20
CA PRO A 54 2.01 -1.81 9.72
C PRO A 54 3.50 -2.10 9.54
N ARG A 55 3.89 -3.37 9.69
CA ARG A 55 5.26 -3.82 9.49
C ARG A 55 5.70 -3.78 8.02
N GLN A 56 4.82 -4.18 7.10
CA GLN A 56 5.05 -4.13 5.66
C GLN A 56 5.25 -2.68 5.20
N GLN A 57 4.38 -1.78 5.67
CA GLN A 57 4.49 -0.35 5.45
C GLN A 57 5.81 0.21 6.00
N ALA A 58 6.19 -0.15 7.23
CA ALA A 58 7.44 0.30 7.84
C ALA A 58 8.68 -0.13 7.04
N MET A 59 8.72 -1.36 6.51
CA MET A 59 9.83 -1.82 5.67
C MET A 59 9.91 -1.06 4.33
N LEU A 60 8.77 -0.84 3.66
CA LEU A 60 8.75 -0.06 2.43
C LEU A 60 9.14 1.40 2.67
N LEU A 61 8.67 2.02 3.76
CA LEU A 61 9.07 3.38 4.14
C LEU A 61 10.56 3.47 4.45
N ALA A 62 11.15 2.48 5.10
CA ALA A 62 12.59 2.45 5.36
C ALA A 62 13.37 2.49 4.04
N LEU A 63 13.02 1.62 3.08
CA LEU A 63 13.66 1.61 1.75
C LEU A 63 13.40 2.89 0.95
N ILE A 64 12.17 3.41 0.95
CA ILE A 64 11.81 4.68 0.28
C ILE A 64 12.65 5.86 0.79
N ASN A 65 12.98 5.87 2.08
CA ASN A 65 13.72 6.98 2.71
C ASN A 65 15.24 6.78 2.69
N ASP A 66 15.73 5.61 2.29
CA ASP A 66 17.17 5.41 2.07
C ASP A 66 17.62 6.14 0.80
N LEU A 67 18.80 6.77 0.83
CA LEU A 67 19.34 7.53 -0.30
C LEU A 67 19.53 6.67 -1.55
N ASN A 68 19.89 5.39 -1.40
CA ASN A 68 20.09 4.48 -2.52
C ASN A 68 18.90 3.52 -2.69
N HIS A 69 17.84 3.72 -1.92
CA HIS A 69 16.71 2.81 -1.83
C HIS A 69 17.11 1.36 -1.50
N GLU A 70 18.22 1.18 -0.78
CA GLU A 70 18.84 -0.11 -0.55
C GLU A 70 19.43 -0.22 0.86
N MET A 71 19.05 -1.27 1.57
CA MET A 71 19.50 -1.49 2.94
C MET A 71 19.95 -2.94 3.16
N GLY A 72 21.05 -3.10 3.91
CA GLY A 72 21.41 -4.41 4.45
C GLY A 72 20.37 -4.91 5.45
N GLN A 73 20.33 -6.21 5.71
CA GLN A 73 19.29 -6.84 6.53
C GLN A 73 19.15 -6.20 7.92
N ASP A 74 20.26 -6.01 8.66
CA ASP A 74 20.23 -5.46 10.02
C ASP A 74 19.86 -3.98 10.05
N VAL A 75 20.29 -3.23 9.03
CA VAL A 75 19.93 -1.82 8.86
C VAL A 75 18.43 -1.69 8.60
N LEU A 76 17.88 -2.47 7.68
CA LEU A 76 16.45 -2.48 7.38
C LEU A 76 15.63 -2.90 8.61
N LYS A 77 16.08 -3.93 9.33
CA LYS A 77 15.45 -4.39 10.57
C LYS A 77 15.35 -3.26 11.59
N ALA A 78 16.45 -2.54 11.82
CA ALA A 78 16.49 -1.41 12.75
C ALA A 78 15.61 -0.25 12.26
N ALA A 79 15.70 0.12 10.97
CA ALA A 79 14.98 1.24 10.38
C ALA A 79 13.46 1.05 10.41
N CYS A 80 12.96 -0.19 10.26
CA CYS A 80 11.53 -0.49 10.41
C CYS A 80 11.11 -0.82 11.86
N GLY A 81 12.00 -0.66 12.85
CA GLY A 81 11.71 -0.87 14.26
C GLY A 81 11.46 -2.33 14.67
N SER A 82 11.94 -3.31 13.88
CA SER A 82 11.67 -4.72 14.15
C SER A 82 12.59 -5.29 15.23
N GLN A 83 12.00 -5.88 16.27
CA GLN A 83 12.72 -6.57 17.36
C GLN A 83 12.82 -8.09 17.16
N GLU A 84 12.38 -8.62 16.01
CA GLU A 84 12.34 -10.06 15.80
C GLU A 84 13.73 -10.69 15.79
N GLN A 85 13.86 -11.87 16.41
CA GLN A 85 15.12 -12.59 16.41
C GLN A 85 15.52 -13.04 15.00
N ARG A 86 14.55 -13.42 14.16
CA ARG A 86 14.76 -13.82 12.76
C ARG A 86 14.02 -12.87 11.83
N PHE A 87 14.69 -11.80 11.44
CA PHE A 87 14.15 -10.83 10.50
C PHE A 87 14.18 -11.40 9.08
N SER A 88 13.01 -11.52 8.45
CA SER A 88 12.89 -12.01 7.09
C SER A 88 11.78 -11.24 6.37
N PRO A 89 12.14 -10.24 5.54
CA PRO A 89 11.17 -9.47 4.77
C PRO A 89 10.21 -10.35 3.97
N SER A 90 10.69 -11.34 3.23
CA SER A 90 9.83 -12.25 2.46
C SER A 90 8.77 -12.96 3.30
N LYS A 91 9.09 -13.35 4.54
CA LYS A 91 8.12 -13.94 5.48
C LYS A 91 7.14 -12.91 6.02
N ALA A 92 7.60 -11.70 6.31
CA ALA A 92 6.73 -10.61 6.78
C ALA A 92 5.70 -10.19 5.71
N PHE A 93 5.99 -10.41 4.43
CA PHE A 93 5.05 -10.25 3.32
C PHE A 93 4.29 -11.54 2.96
N GLY A 94 4.27 -12.57 3.81
CA GLY A 94 3.63 -13.86 3.47
C GLY A 94 2.15 -13.76 3.12
N ARG A 95 1.42 -12.79 3.70
CA ARG A 95 0.01 -12.50 3.37
C ARG A 95 -0.17 -11.60 2.15
N ASN A 96 0.88 -10.90 1.74
CA ASN A 96 0.88 -10.03 0.57
C ASN A 96 2.15 -10.24 -0.28
N PRO A 97 2.37 -11.47 -0.81
CA PRO A 97 3.61 -11.82 -1.48
C PRO A 97 3.80 -11.09 -2.80
N VAL A 98 2.71 -10.60 -3.42
CA VAL A 98 2.76 -9.83 -4.66
C VAL A 98 3.42 -8.47 -4.45
N VAL A 99 3.14 -7.78 -3.34
CA VAL A 99 3.82 -6.52 -2.98
C VAL A 99 5.32 -6.75 -2.84
N TYR A 100 5.73 -7.79 -2.11
CA TYR A 100 7.15 -8.08 -1.94
C TYR A 100 7.85 -8.30 -3.28
N LYS A 101 7.29 -9.16 -4.14
CA LYS A 101 7.89 -9.47 -5.45
C LYS A 101 7.91 -8.27 -6.41
N THR A 102 6.96 -7.35 -6.26
CA THR A 102 6.82 -6.19 -7.14
C THR A 102 7.77 -5.06 -6.75
N PHE A 103 7.96 -4.82 -5.45
CA PHE A 103 8.65 -3.63 -4.97
C PHE A 103 9.97 -3.92 -4.26
N ILE A 104 10.30 -5.17 -3.92
CA ILE A 104 11.50 -5.50 -3.15
C ILE A 104 12.29 -6.60 -3.86
N ARG A 105 13.57 -6.31 -4.11
CA ARG A 105 14.54 -7.28 -4.61
C ARG A 105 15.58 -7.56 -3.53
N TYR A 106 15.88 -8.83 -3.31
CA TYR A 106 17.04 -9.23 -2.51
C TYR A 106 18.25 -9.43 -3.43
N LEU A 107 19.29 -8.63 -3.23
CA LEU A 107 20.58 -8.72 -3.90
C LEU A 107 21.45 -9.70 -3.12
N ARG A 108 21.63 -10.92 -3.64
CA ARG A 108 22.33 -11.98 -2.91
C ARG A 108 23.81 -11.70 -2.73
N ASP A 109 24.45 -11.13 -3.73
CA ASP A 109 25.90 -10.90 -3.73
C ASP A 109 26.30 -9.83 -2.70
N ASP A 110 25.40 -8.87 -2.45
CA ASP A 110 25.62 -7.78 -1.49
C ASP A 110 24.91 -8.00 -0.14
N GLU A 111 24.03 -9.01 -0.06
CA GLU A 111 23.14 -9.27 1.09
C GLU A 111 22.22 -8.09 1.46
N ARG A 112 21.72 -7.39 0.43
CA ARG A 112 20.91 -6.17 0.59
C ARG A 112 19.51 -6.31 0.01
N TYR A 113 18.58 -5.56 0.58
CA TYR A 113 17.23 -5.38 0.06
C TYR A 113 17.16 -4.03 -0.66
N ALA A 114 16.82 -4.06 -1.94
CA ALA A 114 16.65 -2.88 -2.77
C ALA A 114 15.19 -2.69 -3.16
N LEU A 115 14.76 -1.44 -3.25
CA LEU A 115 13.47 -1.09 -3.81
C LEU A 115 13.51 -1.26 -5.33
N ILE A 116 12.50 -1.91 -5.88
CA ILE A 116 12.21 -1.86 -7.32
C ILE A 116 11.32 -0.64 -7.53
N ILE A 117 11.84 0.36 -8.24
CA ILE A 117 11.14 1.63 -8.47
C ILE A 117 10.29 1.51 -9.74
N PRO A 118 8.95 1.56 -9.65
CA PRO A 118 8.10 1.58 -10.84
C PRO A 118 8.27 2.85 -11.65
N ASP A 119 7.95 2.80 -12.94
CA ASP A 119 8.04 3.97 -13.81
C ASP A 119 7.20 5.16 -13.33
N ALA A 120 6.04 4.89 -12.71
CA ALA A 120 5.15 5.90 -12.13
C ALA A 120 5.73 6.63 -10.90
N ASP A 121 6.82 6.11 -10.32
CA ASP A 121 7.45 6.68 -9.13
C ASP A 121 8.81 7.33 -9.38
N ARG A 122 9.37 7.23 -10.59
CA ARG A 122 10.71 7.77 -10.93
C ARG A 122 10.83 9.29 -10.77
N ASP A 123 9.73 10.02 -10.81
CA ASP A 123 9.76 11.46 -10.66
C ASP A 123 10.00 11.91 -9.21
N TRP A 124 9.70 11.05 -8.22
CA TRP A 124 9.83 11.36 -6.79
C TRP A 124 10.74 10.42 -5.99
N LEU A 125 11.03 9.21 -6.50
CA LEU A 125 12.05 8.28 -6.00
C LEU A 125 13.28 8.32 -6.91
N ARG A 126 14.13 9.32 -6.72
CA ARG A 126 15.37 9.52 -7.49
C ARG A 126 16.60 9.07 -6.72
#